data_AF-A0A959NY85-F1
#
_entry.id   AF-A0A959NY85-F1
#
_cell.length_a   1.000
_cell.length_b   1.000
_cell.length_c   1.000
_cell.angle_alpha   90.00
_cell.angle_beta   90.00
_cell.angle_gamma   90.00
#
_symmetry.space_group_name_H-M   'P 1'
#
loop_
_entity.id
_entity.type
_entity.pdbx_description
1 polymer ?
#
loop_
_entity_poly.entity_id
_entity_poly.type
_entity_poly.pdbx_seq_one_letter_code
_entity_poly.pdbx_strand_id
1 'polypeptide(L)'
;MKNSFIFFSAMVFIAVLFLKNIDYKTIDQHEELRVKSTSSPHSGIKAKKGRQEYFDRLLKDPVTKKIPSNIREMELKFADELNKKNKSLYKTSQVDELVWQEAGPNNVGGRTRALAVDV
;
A
#
# COMPACT_ATOMS: atom_id res chain seq x y z
N MET A 1 24.62 -15.48 62.15
CA MET A 1 25.11 -14.69 61.00
C MET A 1 24.97 -15.41 59.64
N LYS A 2 25.18 -16.74 59.55
CA LYS A 2 25.11 -17.47 58.27
C LYS A 2 23.73 -17.42 57.59
N ASN A 3 22.64 -17.49 58.35
CA ASN A 3 21.28 -17.50 57.77
C ASN A 3 20.89 -16.16 57.13
N SER A 4 21.42 -15.04 57.64
CA SER A 4 21.17 -13.70 57.08
C SER A 4 21.79 -13.52 55.69
N PHE A 5 22.94 -14.16 55.43
CA PHE A 5 23.60 -14.13 54.12
C PHE A 5 22.81 -14.92 53.07
N ILE A 6 22.14 -16.00 53.48
CA ILE A 6 21.33 -16.84 52.58
C ILE A 6 20.09 -16.05 52.10
N PHE A 7 19.42 -15.32 53.00
CA PHE A 7 18.28 -14.48 52.61
C PHE A 7 18.69 -13.32 51.70
N PHE A 8 19.83 -12.68 51.95
CA PHE A 8 20.34 -11.61 51.10
C PHE A 8 20.70 -12.14 49.70
N SER A 9 21.37 -13.30 49.62
CA SER A 9 21.67 -13.98 48.35
C SER A 9 20.41 -14.34 47.56
N ALA A 10 19.38 -14.87 48.24
CA ALA A 10 18.10 -15.20 47.60
C ALA A 10 17.38 -13.96 47.06
N MET A 11 17.41 -12.84 47.80
CA MET A 11 16.78 -11.59 47.38
C MET A 11 17.47 -10.99 46.15
N VAL A 12 18.81 -11.02 46.10
CA VAL A 12 19.58 -10.57 44.93
C VAL A 12 19.29 -11.46 43.72
N PHE A 13 19.20 -12.78 43.92
CA PHE A 13 18.87 -13.71 42.84
C PHE A 13 17.48 -13.44 42.25
N ILE A 14 16.49 -13.18 43.09
CA ILE A 14 15.13 -12.82 42.66
C ILE A 14 15.16 -11.48 41.89
N ALA A 15 15.87 -10.46 42.39
CA ALA A 15 15.98 -9.17 41.71
C ALA A 15 16.62 -9.29 40.31
N VAL A 16 17.63 -10.15 40.13
CA VAL A 16 18.25 -10.44 38.82
C VAL A 16 17.28 -11.15 37.88
N LEU A 17 16.44 -12.05 38.38
CA LEU A 17 15.38 -12.68 37.59
C LEU A 17 14.34 -11.65 37.13
N PHE A 18 13.98 -10.70 38.00
CA PHE A 18 13.07 -9.60 37.63
C PHE A 18 13.68 -8.66 36.58
N LEU A 19 14.96 -8.31 36.69
CA LEU A 19 15.66 -7.45 35.71
C LEU A 19 15.81 -8.12 34.32
N LYS A 20 15.87 -9.45 34.26
CA LYS A 20 15.89 -10.20 32.97
C LYS A 20 14.52 -10.26 32.28
N ASN A 21 13.42 -10.13 33.02
CA ASN A 21 12.06 -10.14 32.48
C ASN A 21 11.58 -8.75 32.03
N ILE A 22 12.42 -7.72 32.20
CA ILE A 22 12.17 -6.41 31.58
C ILE A 22 12.56 -6.57 30.11
N ASP A 23 11.57 -6.94 29.31
CA ASP A 23 11.67 -7.16 27.88
C ASP A 23 12.02 -5.82 27.21
N TYR A 24 13.31 -5.60 26.90
CA TYR A 24 13.80 -4.40 26.20
C TYR A 24 13.39 -4.46 24.73
N LYS A 25 12.09 -4.32 24.45
CA LYS A 25 11.57 -4.45 23.09
C LYS A 25 11.10 -3.12 22.53
N THR A 26 12.07 -2.31 22.15
CA THR A 26 11.89 -1.06 21.41
C THR A 26 13.29 -0.65 20.91
N ILE A 27 13.64 -0.31 19.67
CA ILE A 27 13.02 0.15 18.39
C ILE A 27 14.18 -0.11 17.36
N ASP A 28 14.08 -0.83 16.25
CA ASP A 28 13.61 -0.39 14.93
C ASP A 28 13.71 -1.61 14.01
N GLN A 29 12.58 -2.25 13.72
CA GLN A 29 12.48 -3.07 12.52
C GLN A 29 11.66 -2.25 11.53
N HIS A 30 12.34 -1.58 10.60
CA HIS A 30 11.72 -1.25 9.33
C HIS A 30 11.46 -2.58 8.60
N GLU A 31 10.41 -3.28 9.04
CA GLU A 31 9.84 -4.39 8.30
C GLU A 31 9.35 -3.77 6.99
N GLU A 32 10.08 -4.01 5.90
CA GLU A 32 9.56 -3.73 4.56
C GLU A 32 8.18 -4.38 4.50
N LEU A 33 7.12 -3.59 4.56
CA LEU A 33 5.75 -4.06 4.47
C LEU A 33 5.54 -4.55 3.03
N ARG A 34 6.06 -5.74 2.71
CA ARG A 34 5.72 -6.46 1.49
C ARG A 34 4.23 -6.72 1.59
N VAL A 35 3.45 -5.95 0.82
CA VAL A 35 2.00 -6.09 0.77
C VAL A 35 1.70 -7.51 0.26
N LYS A 36 1.40 -8.42 1.19
CA LYS A 36 1.03 -9.79 0.84
C LYS A 36 -0.30 -9.75 0.12
N SER A 37 -0.37 -10.34 -1.06
CA SER A 37 -1.60 -10.41 -1.84
C SER A 37 -2.70 -11.11 -1.03
N THR A 38 -3.76 -10.38 -0.71
CA THR A 38 -4.94 -10.94 -0.04
C THR A 38 -5.73 -11.89 -0.96
N SER A 39 -5.48 -11.82 -2.28
CA SER A 39 -6.09 -12.67 -3.31
C SER A 39 -5.33 -13.97 -3.58
N SER A 40 -4.13 -14.17 -3.02
CA SER A 40 -3.37 -15.43 -3.19
C SER A 40 -4.13 -16.62 -2.58
N PRO A 41 -4.08 -17.83 -3.17
CA PRO A 41 -4.64 -19.04 -2.55
C PRO A 41 -4.12 -19.27 -1.12
N HIS A 42 -2.84 -18.94 -0.90
CA HIS A 42 -2.14 -19.08 0.38
C HIS A 42 -2.33 -17.87 1.32
N SER A 43 -3.23 -16.94 1.00
CA SER A 43 -3.49 -15.81 1.90
C SER A 43 -4.17 -16.29 3.19
N GLY A 44 -3.75 -15.70 4.32
CA GLY A 44 -4.30 -16.04 5.63
C GLY A 44 -5.78 -15.69 5.75
N ILE A 45 -6.50 -16.38 6.64
CA ILE A 45 -7.96 -16.20 6.85
C ILE A 45 -8.31 -14.74 7.14
N LYS A 46 -7.51 -14.04 7.96
CA LYS A 46 -7.69 -12.61 8.27
C LYS A 46 -7.64 -11.74 7.01
N ALA A 47 -6.71 -12.01 6.10
CA ALA A 47 -6.56 -11.29 4.85
C ALA A 47 -7.76 -11.53 3.91
N LYS A 48 -8.24 -12.77 3.83
CA LYS A 48 -9.44 -13.14 3.06
C LYS A 48 -10.69 -12.44 3.60
N LYS A 49 -10.86 -12.44 4.92
CA LYS A 49 -11.97 -11.75 5.60
C LYS A 49 -11.92 -10.23 5.38
N GLY A 50 -10.74 -9.61 5.57
CA GLY A 50 -10.59 -8.17 5.34
C GLY A 50 -10.87 -7.77 3.89
N ARG A 51 -10.51 -8.63 2.92
CA ARG A 51 -10.88 -8.45 1.51
C ARG A 51 -12.41 -8.49 1.33
N GLN A 52 -13.08 -9.48 1.92
CA GLN A 52 -14.54 -9.59 1.87
C GLN A 52 -15.21 -8.35 2.47
N GLU A 53 -14.81 -7.93 3.67
CA GLU A 53 -15.33 -6.73 4.33
C GLU A 53 -15.10 -5.45 3.50
N TYR A 54 -13.97 -5.35 2.79
CA TYR A 54 -13.72 -4.26 1.86
C TYR A 54 -14.74 -4.23 0.72
N PHE A 55 -14.96 -5.35 0.03
CA PHE A 55 -15.93 -5.43 -1.07
C PHE A 55 -17.37 -5.23 -0.59
N ASP A 56 -17.71 -5.78 0.58
CA ASP A 56 -19.02 -5.58 1.18
C ASP A 56 -19.29 -4.11 1.46
N ARG A 57 -18.29 -3.34 1.94
CA ARG A 57 -18.44 -1.88 2.13
C ARG A 57 -18.50 -1.11 0.82
N LEU A 58 -17.77 -1.55 -0.20
CA LEU A 58 -17.71 -0.89 -1.50
C LEU A 58 -19.04 -1.03 -2.28
N LEU A 59 -19.64 -2.23 -2.25
CA LEU A 59 -20.83 -2.57 -3.04
C LEU A 59 -22.15 -2.27 -2.33
N LYS A 60 -22.10 -2.04 -1.02
CA LYS A 60 -23.27 -1.77 -0.20
C LYS A 60 -23.72 -0.33 -0.35
N ASP A 61 -25.01 -0.16 -0.57
CA ASP A 61 -25.65 1.15 -0.58
C ASP A 61 -25.57 1.77 0.84
N PRO A 62 -25.07 3.02 0.97
CA PRO A 62 -24.90 3.68 2.26
C PRO A 62 -26.21 3.92 3.01
N VAL A 63 -27.34 4.02 2.31
CA VAL A 63 -28.68 4.25 2.87
C VAL A 63 -29.33 2.93 3.27
N THR A 64 -29.49 2.00 2.33
CA THR A 64 -30.18 0.72 2.60
C THR A 64 -29.33 -0.30 3.34
N LYS A 65 -28.02 -0.05 3.45
CA LYS A 65 -27.04 -0.92 4.08
C LYS A 65 -27.05 -2.35 3.52
N LYS A 66 -27.48 -2.53 2.28
CA LYS A 66 -27.46 -3.82 1.58
C LYS A 66 -26.79 -3.66 0.22
N ILE A 67 -26.26 -4.75 -0.32
CA ILE A 67 -25.86 -4.80 -1.72
C ILE A 67 -27.16 -4.84 -2.53
N PRO A 68 -27.36 -3.94 -3.50
CA PRO A 68 -28.56 -3.92 -4.33
C PRO A 68 -28.80 -5.28 -5.03
N SER A 69 -30.07 -5.66 -5.18
CA SER A 69 -30.43 -6.83 -5.99
C SER A 69 -29.97 -6.64 -7.43
N ASN A 70 -29.57 -7.73 -8.09
CA ASN A 70 -29.10 -7.73 -9.49
C ASN A 70 -27.90 -6.81 -9.75
N ILE A 71 -27.03 -6.61 -8.75
CA ILE A 71 -25.80 -5.79 -8.88
C ILE A 71 -24.95 -6.19 -10.09
N ARG A 72 -24.90 -7.48 -10.41
CA ARG A 72 -24.16 -8.00 -11.57
C ARG A 72 -24.67 -7.44 -12.90
N GLU A 73 -25.99 -7.31 -13.06
CA GLU A 73 -26.58 -6.75 -14.28
C GLU A 73 -26.27 -5.25 -14.40
N MET A 74 -26.28 -4.53 -13.26
CA MET A 74 -25.92 -3.12 -13.22
C MET A 74 -24.45 -2.89 -13.57
N GLU A 75 -23.53 -3.73 -13.08
CA GLU A 75 -22.12 -3.71 -13.45
C GLU A 75 -21.91 -3.92 -14.96
N LEU A 76 -22.62 -4.90 -15.53
CA LEU A 76 -22.53 -5.19 -16.97
C LEU A 76 -23.05 -4.02 -17.82
N LYS A 77 -24.18 -3.41 -17.41
CA LYS A 77 -24.73 -2.20 -18.07
C LYS A 77 -23.73 -1.04 -17.99
N PHE A 78 -23.16 -0.79 -16.82
CA PHE A 78 -22.14 0.25 -16.63
C PHE A 78 -20.91 0.01 -17.51
N ALA A 79 -20.42 -1.24 -17.59
CA ALA A 79 -19.29 -1.59 -18.44
C ALA A 79 -19.59 -1.38 -19.94
N ASP A 80 -20.80 -1.71 -20.39
CA ASP A 80 -21.24 -1.45 -21.76
C ASP A 80 -21.32 0.06 -22.07
N GLU A 81 -21.85 0.85 -21.14
CA GLU A 81 -21.86 2.32 -21.24
C GLU A 81 -20.44 2.91 -21.29
N LEU A 82 -19.50 2.39 -20.49
CA LEU A 82 -18.11 2.82 -20.49
C LEU A 82 -17.47 2.56 -21.85
N ASN A 83 -17.70 1.38 -22.44
CA ASN A 83 -17.22 1.06 -23.79
C ASN A 83 -17.79 2.01 -24.84
N LYS A 84 -19.07 2.39 -24.74
CA LYS A 84 -19.70 3.37 -25.63
C LYS A 84 -19.10 4.77 -25.50
N LYS A 85 -18.87 5.25 -24.27
CA LYS A 85 -18.24 6.56 -24.00
C LYS A 85 -16.78 6.60 -24.46
N ASN A 86 -16.03 5.52 -24.24
CA ASN A 86 -14.64 5.41 -24.66
C ASN A 86 -14.47 5.28 -26.18
N LYS A 87 -15.55 5.13 -26.96
CA LYS A 87 -15.44 5.25 -28.43
C LYS A 87 -14.99 6.64 -28.87
N SER A 88 -15.16 7.70 -28.07
CA SER A 88 -14.56 9.01 -28.39
C SER A 88 -13.06 9.09 -28.04
N LEU A 89 -12.52 8.09 -27.33
CA LEU A 89 -11.11 7.97 -26.95
C LEU A 89 -10.35 6.98 -27.84
N TYR A 90 -10.98 6.44 -28.89
CA TYR A 90 -10.19 5.88 -29.99
C TYR A 90 -9.19 6.97 -30.39
N LYS A 91 -7.92 6.59 -30.56
CA LYS A 91 -6.96 7.36 -31.34
C LYS A 91 -7.56 7.49 -32.74
N THR A 92 -8.54 8.38 -32.91
CA THR A 92 -8.92 8.83 -34.22
C THR A 92 -7.66 9.45 -34.79
N SER A 93 -7.36 9.12 -36.03
CA SER A 93 -6.32 9.78 -36.81
C SER A 93 -6.59 11.30 -36.97
N GLN A 94 -7.69 11.81 -36.40
CA GLN A 94 -8.07 13.22 -36.25
C GLN A 94 -7.95 13.71 -34.80
N VAL A 95 -6.96 13.25 -34.03
CA VAL A 95 -6.41 14.16 -33.01
C VAL A 95 -5.65 15.17 -33.85
N ASP A 96 -6.22 16.36 -34.03
CA ASP A 96 -5.49 17.51 -34.56
C ASP A 96 -4.11 17.47 -33.93
N GLU A 97 -3.10 17.33 -34.80
CA GLU A 97 -1.71 17.07 -34.50
C GLU A 97 -1.38 17.55 -33.09
N LEU A 98 -1.25 16.62 -32.13
CA LEU A 98 -0.93 16.97 -30.75
C LEU A 98 0.42 17.69 -30.81
N VAL A 99 0.40 19.02 -30.85
CA VAL A 99 1.59 19.85 -30.91
C VAL A 99 2.21 19.77 -29.53
N TRP A 100 3.04 18.74 -29.36
CA TRP A 100 3.89 18.62 -28.19
C TRP A 100 4.83 19.81 -28.21
N GLN A 101 4.75 20.66 -27.20
CA GLN A 101 5.65 21.79 -27.01
C GLN A 101 6.52 21.49 -25.80
N GLU A 102 7.83 21.61 -25.98
CA GLU A 102 8.80 21.44 -24.91
C GLU A 102 8.54 22.48 -23.81
N ALA A 103 8.22 22.02 -22.60
CA ALA A 103 8.09 22.86 -21.41
C ALA A 103 9.44 23.04 -20.67
N GLY A 104 10.53 22.53 -21.27
CA GLY A 104 11.87 22.46 -20.71
C GLY A 104 12.73 23.68 -21.03
N PRO A 105 13.78 23.95 -20.23
CA PRO A 105 14.60 25.15 -20.37
C PRO A 105 15.37 25.16 -21.70
N ASN A 106 15.31 26.30 -22.42
CA ASN A 106 16.07 26.58 -23.64
C ASN A 106 17.59 26.65 -23.40
N ASN A 107 18.23 25.65 -22.82
CA ASN A 107 19.66 25.68 -22.45
C ASN A 107 20.10 26.94 -21.66
N VAL A 108 19.15 27.68 -21.03
CA VAL A 108 19.42 28.95 -20.30
C VAL A 108 19.92 28.68 -18.87
N GLY A 109 19.92 27.41 -18.45
CA GLY A 109 20.48 26.97 -17.16
C GLY A 109 21.86 26.37 -17.38
N GLY A 110 22.90 27.06 -16.89
CA GLY A 110 24.29 26.81 -17.24
C GLY A 110 24.89 25.45 -16.84
N ARG A 111 26.06 25.20 -17.44
CA ARG A 111 26.94 24.01 -17.43
C ARG A 111 26.71 22.97 -18.54
N THR A 112 26.11 23.33 -19.67
CA THR A 112 26.29 22.53 -20.89
C THR A 112 27.62 22.91 -21.55
N ARG A 113 28.63 22.01 -21.51
CA ARG A 113 29.85 22.11 -22.34
C ARG A 113 29.53 21.51 -23.71
N ALA A 114 29.39 22.34 -24.74
CA ALA A 114 29.31 21.87 -26.12
C ALA A 114 30.68 21.32 -26.57
N LEU A 115 30.70 20.14 -27.18
CA LEU A 115 31.88 19.57 -27.85
C LEU A 115 31.63 19.68 -29.36
N ALA A 116 32.45 20.48 -30.04
CA ALA A 116 32.43 20.60 -31.50
C ALA A 116 33.39 19.57 -32.10
N VAL A 117 32.92 18.81 -33.08
CA VAL A 117 33.75 17.92 -33.91
C VAL A 117 33.72 18.45 -35.33
N ASP A 118 34.90 18.66 -35.92
CA ASP A 118 35.09 19.03 -37.32
C ASP A 118 35.05 17.75 -38.18
N VAL A 119 34.47 17.82 -39.38
CA VAL A 119 34.29 16.67 -40.30
C VAL A 119 35.29 16.76 -41.45
#